data_AF-A0A965YJU1-F1
#
_entry.id   AF-A0A965YJU1-F1
#
_cell.length_a   1.000
_cell.length_b   1.000
_cell.length_c   1.000
_cell.angle_alpha   90.00
_cell.angle_beta   90.00
_cell.angle_gamma   90.00
#
_symmetry.space_group_name_H-M   'P 1'
#
loop_
_entity.id
_entity.type
_entity.pdbx_description
1 polymer ?
#
loop_
_entity_poly.entity_id
_entity_poly.type
_entity_poly.pdbx_seq_one_letter_code
_entity_poly.pdbx_strand_id
1 'polypeptide(L)'
;MINIFEVNETNKMIEEENLDVRTITLGISLLDCADSDLKELNRKIYEKIIKTAKNLVTTGNDIEKEFGIPIVNKRISITPISLVGASACKSSEDFVTLAKTLDKAAKEVGVNFIGGYSALVSKGMTESDIHLIKSIPKALAVTERVCSSVNVGSTKCGINMDAVKLLGEIVLETAEMTKDVDSLGCAKLVVFCNAPDDNPFMAGAFHGVTEADAIINVGVSGPGVIKKALEQIRGESFEVLCETIKKTAFKVTRVGQLVAQEASERLGIPFGIVDLSLAPTPAVGDSVAEIFEEMGLEYAGAPGTTAALALLNDQVK
;
A
#
# COMPACT_ATOMS: atom_id res chain seq x y z
N MET A 1 -18.12 -21.46 3.21
CA MET A 1 -18.91 -21.36 4.44
C MET A 1 -17.93 -21.57 5.59
N ILE A 2 -17.64 -20.51 6.34
CA ILE A 2 -16.60 -20.51 7.39
C ILE A 2 -17.10 -21.32 8.59
N ASN A 3 -16.24 -22.16 9.16
CA ASN A 3 -16.61 -23.02 10.29
C ASN A 3 -16.56 -22.22 11.61
N ILE A 4 -17.42 -22.51 12.57
CA ILE A 4 -17.37 -21.97 13.95
C ILE A 4 -15.98 -22.14 14.57
N PHE A 5 -15.29 -23.23 14.23
CA PHE A 5 -13.90 -23.44 14.64
C PHE A 5 -12.95 -22.37 14.11
N GLU A 6 -13.08 -22.00 12.82
CA GLU A 6 -12.24 -20.96 12.20
C GLU A 6 -12.52 -19.57 12.80
N VAL A 7 -13.78 -19.28 13.16
CA VAL A 7 -14.15 -18.03 13.83
C VAL A 7 -13.53 -17.93 15.23
N ASN A 8 -13.65 -18.99 16.04
CA ASN A 8 -13.06 -19.01 17.39
C ASN A 8 -11.53 -18.95 17.35
N GLU A 9 -10.91 -19.64 16.39
CA GLU A 9 -9.46 -19.59 16.19
C GLU A 9 -9.00 -18.20 15.73
N THR A 10 -9.77 -17.55 14.84
CA THR A 10 -9.51 -16.16 14.41
C THR A 10 -9.60 -15.19 15.59
N ASN A 11 -10.63 -15.31 16.44
CA ASN A 11 -10.76 -14.46 17.63
C ASN A 11 -9.57 -14.65 18.58
N LYS A 12 -9.08 -15.88 18.74
CA LYS A 12 -7.88 -16.16 19.53
C LYS A 12 -6.64 -15.48 18.93
N MET A 13 -6.47 -15.52 17.61
CA MET A 13 -5.35 -14.84 16.93
C MET A 13 -5.41 -13.31 17.08
N ILE A 14 -6.60 -12.73 17.14
CA ILE A 14 -6.78 -11.29 17.32
C ILE A 14 -6.47 -10.88 18.76
N GLU A 15 -7.09 -11.54 19.74
CA GLU A 15 -6.96 -11.18 21.16
C GLU A 15 -5.62 -11.60 21.77
N GLU A 16 -5.13 -12.79 21.43
CA GLU A 16 -3.91 -13.34 22.01
C GLU A 16 -2.68 -13.11 21.13
N GLU A 17 -2.81 -12.92 19.81
CA GLU A 17 -1.68 -12.93 18.87
C GLU A 17 -1.44 -11.63 18.09
N ASN A 18 -2.16 -10.55 18.43
CA ASN A 18 -2.05 -9.22 17.81
C ASN A 18 -2.30 -9.22 16.30
N LEU A 19 -3.19 -10.08 15.80
CA LEU A 19 -3.59 -10.05 14.39
C LEU A 19 -4.39 -8.77 14.09
N ASP A 20 -3.94 -7.99 13.11
CA ASP A 20 -4.66 -6.82 12.60
C ASP A 20 -4.80 -6.82 11.07
N VAL A 21 -5.91 -6.26 10.60
CA VAL A 21 -6.03 -5.87 9.21
C VAL A 21 -5.38 -4.50 9.06
N ARG A 22 -4.20 -4.50 8.45
CA ARG A 22 -3.39 -3.30 8.30
C ARG A 22 -4.08 -2.26 7.45
N THR A 23 -4.80 -2.68 6.41
CA THR A 23 -5.45 -1.76 5.49
C THR A 23 -6.60 -2.39 4.71
N ILE A 24 -7.62 -1.58 4.43
CA ILE A 24 -8.51 -1.72 3.28
C ILE A 24 -8.13 -0.62 2.28
N THR A 25 -7.71 -0.99 1.08
CA THR A 25 -7.39 -0.05 0.00
C THR A 25 -8.43 -0.18 -1.11
N LEU A 26 -9.11 0.93 -1.41
CA LEU A 26 -9.99 1.05 -2.58
C LEU A 26 -9.19 1.58 -3.78
N GLY A 27 -9.01 0.74 -4.79
CA GLY A 27 -8.51 1.14 -6.09
C GLY A 27 -9.61 1.81 -6.92
N ILE A 28 -9.31 2.93 -7.58
CA ILE A 28 -10.25 3.69 -8.41
C ILE A 28 -9.59 4.04 -9.74
N SER A 29 -10.19 3.61 -10.84
CA SER A 29 -9.80 4.05 -12.18
C SER A 29 -10.20 5.51 -12.40
N LEU A 30 -9.29 6.32 -12.91
CA LEU A 30 -9.57 7.73 -13.26
C LEU A 30 -9.49 7.98 -14.77
N LEU A 31 -9.39 6.94 -15.60
CA LEU A 31 -9.24 7.10 -17.05
C LEU A 31 -10.44 7.82 -17.70
N ASP A 32 -11.65 7.62 -17.18
CA ASP A 32 -12.88 8.31 -17.61
C ASP A 32 -12.96 9.76 -17.14
N CYS A 33 -12.08 10.18 -16.21
CA CYS A 33 -11.98 11.56 -15.76
C CYS A 33 -11.09 12.41 -16.67
N ALA A 34 -10.33 11.79 -17.58
CA ALA A 34 -9.44 12.50 -18.49
C ALA A 34 -10.20 13.58 -19.28
N ASP A 35 -9.63 14.78 -19.28
CA ASP A 35 -10.15 15.94 -19.98
C ASP A 35 -8.96 16.79 -20.47
N SER A 36 -9.18 17.61 -21.50
CA SER A 36 -8.19 18.58 -21.95
C SER A 36 -8.24 19.88 -21.13
N ASP A 37 -9.37 20.18 -20.50
CA ASP A 37 -9.50 21.32 -19.59
C ASP A 37 -9.11 20.90 -18.16
N LEU A 38 -8.13 21.60 -17.58
CA LEU A 38 -7.60 21.28 -16.26
C LEU A 38 -8.65 21.43 -15.15
N LYS A 39 -9.59 22.38 -15.26
CA LYS A 39 -10.61 22.57 -14.23
C LYS A 39 -11.64 21.45 -14.27
N GLU A 40 -12.08 21.06 -15.47
CA GLU A 40 -12.99 19.92 -15.63
C GLU A 40 -12.33 18.61 -15.20
N LEU A 41 -11.05 18.40 -15.53
CA LEU A 41 -10.29 17.26 -15.03
C LEU A 41 -10.29 17.20 -13.49
N ASN A 42 -9.93 18.31 -12.82
CA ASN A 42 -9.95 18.39 -11.36
C ASN A 42 -11.36 18.10 -10.78
N ARG A 43 -12.40 18.68 -11.39
CA ARG A 43 -13.80 18.48 -10.96
C ARG A 43 -14.21 17.01 -11.07
N LYS A 44 -13.96 16.37 -12.22
CA LYS A 44 -14.29 14.96 -12.48
C LYS A 44 -13.59 14.02 -11.51
N ILE A 45 -12.28 14.20 -11.29
CA ILE A 45 -11.50 13.39 -10.35
C ILE A 45 -12.09 13.48 -8.94
N TYR A 46 -12.33 14.71 -8.46
CA TYR A 46 -12.90 14.92 -7.13
C TYR A 46 -14.26 14.26 -7.00
N GLU A 47 -15.20 14.54 -7.91
CA GLU A 47 -16.55 13.97 -7.87
C GLU A 47 -16.53 12.43 -7.91
N LYS A 48 -15.67 11.83 -8.74
CA LYS A 48 -15.55 10.38 -8.82
C LYS A 48 -15.05 9.78 -7.52
N ILE A 49 -13.99 10.33 -6.93
CA ILE A 49 -13.44 9.83 -5.66
C ILE A 49 -14.48 9.97 -4.53
N ILE A 50 -15.11 11.15 -4.39
CA ILE A 50 -16.14 11.36 -3.36
C ILE A 50 -17.29 10.37 -3.51
N LYS A 51 -17.77 10.15 -4.74
CA LYS A 51 -18.88 9.24 -5.01
C LYS A 51 -18.53 7.79 -4.70
N THR A 52 -17.39 7.31 -5.21
CA THR A 52 -17.00 5.90 -5.11
C THR A 52 -16.55 5.53 -3.71
N ALA A 53 -15.85 6.41 -2.99
CA ALA A 53 -15.31 6.14 -1.66
C ALA A 53 -16.20 6.60 -0.49
N LYS A 54 -17.40 7.14 -0.77
CA LYS A 54 -18.29 7.76 0.23
C LYS A 54 -18.47 6.96 1.52
N ASN A 55 -18.63 5.64 1.39
CA ASN A 55 -18.93 4.74 2.52
C ASN A 55 -17.71 3.90 2.95
N LEU A 56 -16.53 4.11 2.37
CA LEU A 56 -15.37 3.26 2.62
C LEU A 56 -14.97 3.21 4.10
N VAL A 57 -14.87 4.39 4.73
CA VAL A 57 -14.46 4.49 6.15
C VAL A 57 -15.54 3.94 7.08
N THR A 58 -16.80 4.28 6.84
CA THR A 58 -17.93 3.78 7.65
C THR A 58 -18.02 2.26 7.56
N THR A 59 -17.97 1.70 6.35
CA THR A 59 -17.98 0.25 6.15
C THR A 59 -16.80 -0.43 6.85
N GLY A 60 -15.59 0.12 6.73
CA GLY A 60 -14.42 -0.42 7.42
C GLY A 60 -14.57 -0.40 8.95
N ASN A 61 -15.16 0.64 9.52
CA ASN A 61 -15.39 0.72 10.97
C ASN A 61 -16.52 -0.22 11.44
N ASP A 62 -17.55 -0.42 10.61
CA ASP A 62 -18.64 -1.35 10.91
C ASP A 62 -18.14 -2.81 10.91
N ILE A 63 -17.30 -3.18 9.94
CA ILE A 63 -16.65 -4.50 9.88
C ILE A 63 -15.76 -4.70 11.11
N GLU A 64 -14.94 -3.72 11.46
CA GLU A 64 -14.08 -3.77 12.64
C GLU A 64 -14.87 -4.01 13.93
N LYS A 65 -16.01 -3.34 14.09
CA LYS A 65 -16.89 -3.51 15.25
C LYS A 65 -17.60 -4.86 15.27
N GLU A 66 -18.05 -5.34 14.12
CA GLU A 66 -18.85 -6.57 14.01
C GLU A 66 -18.02 -7.84 14.17
N PHE A 67 -16.83 -7.86 13.56
CA PHE A 67 -15.94 -9.01 13.59
C PHE A 67 -14.87 -8.91 14.68
N GLY A 68 -14.77 -7.76 15.38
CA GLY A 68 -13.77 -7.53 16.42
C GLY A 68 -12.33 -7.46 15.88
N ILE A 69 -12.15 -7.26 14.57
CA ILE A 69 -10.84 -7.25 13.91
C ILE A 69 -10.40 -5.80 13.69
N PRO A 70 -9.30 -5.34 14.29
CA PRO A 70 -8.86 -3.96 14.10
C PRO A 70 -8.49 -3.71 12.64
N ILE A 71 -9.04 -2.65 12.06
CA ILE A 71 -8.70 -2.21 10.69
C ILE A 71 -7.97 -0.87 10.78
N VAL A 72 -6.63 -0.93 10.75
CA VAL A 72 -5.77 0.21 11.09
C VAL A 72 -5.90 1.34 10.08
N ASN A 73 -6.02 1.02 8.79
CA ASN A 73 -6.06 2.03 7.73
C ASN A 73 -7.18 1.78 6.72
N LYS A 74 -7.75 2.86 6.22
CA LYS A 74 -8.65 2.90 5.07
C LYS A 74 -8.03 3.85 4.05
N ARG A 75 -7.71 3.36 2.85
CA ARG A 75 -6.84 4.05 1.87
C ARG A 75 -7.45 4.02 0.47
N ILE A 76 -6.95 4.88 -0.41
CA ILE A 76 -7.30 4.89 -1.83
C ILE A 76 -6.05 4.76 -2.69
N SER A 77 -6.11 3.97 -3.75
CA SER A 77 -5.15 4.05 -4.86
C SER A 77 -5.88 4.49 -6.12
N ILE A 78 -5.25 5.33 -6.94
CA ILE A 78 -5.81 5.81 -8.20
C ILE A 78 -4.91 5.44 -9.37
N THR A 79 -5.46 5.50 -10.59
CA THR A 79 -4.68 5.41 -11.83
C THR A 79 -3.49 6.39 -11.77
N PRO A 80 -2.27 5.98 -12.19
CA PRO A 80 -1.12 6.86 -12.27
C PRO A 80 -1.48 8.21 -12.90
N ILE A 81 -1.40 9.27 -12.10
CA ILE A 81 -1.95 10.58 -12.48
C ILE A 81 -1.24 11.18 -13.69
N SER A 82 0.00 10.76 -14.02
CA SER A 82 0.68 11.22 -15.25
C SER A 82 -0.07 10.83 -16.51
N LEU A 83 -0.79 9.70 -16.49
CA LEU A 83 -1.59 9.23 -17.62
C LEU A 83 -2.89 10.05 -17.75
N VAL A 84 -3.57 10.26 -16.62
CA VAL A 84 -4.86 10.97 -16.58
C VAL A 84 -4.68 12.46 -16.88
N GLY A 85 -3.59 13.06 -16.39
CA GLY A 85 -3.27 14.47 -16.57
C GLY A 85 -2.60 14.81 -17.90
N ALA A 86 -2.21 13.83 -18.72
CA ALA A 86 -1.37 14.05 -19.90
C ALA A 86 -1.95 15.07 -20.92
N SER A 87 -3.27 15.10 -21.08
CA SER A 87 -3.94 16.02 -22.01
C SER A 87 -4.05 17.45 -21.47
N ALA A 88 -4.28 17.63 -20.17
CA ALA A 88 -4.55 18.93 -19.55
C ALA A 88 -3.31 19.60 -18.94
N CYS A 89 -2.43 18.84 -18.30
CA CYS A 89 -1.27 19.39 -17.60
C CYS A 89 -0.16 19.73 -18.59
N LYS A 90 0.32 20.98 -18.55
CA LYS A 90 1.40 21.50 -19.41
C LYS A 90 2.60 22.00 -18.59
N SER A 91 2.54 21.86 -17.27
CA SER A 91 3.57 22.28 -16.33
C SER A 91 3.50 21.44 -15.05
N SER A 92 4.54 21.54 -14.22
CA SER A 92 4.55 20.91 -12.89
C SER A 92 3.52 21.54 -11.96
N GLU A 93 3.24 22.83 -12.09
CA GLU A 93 2.21 23.55 -11.35
C GLU A 93 0.81 22.97 -11.57
N ASP A 94 0.50 22.54 -12.80
CA ASP A 94 -0.78 21.93 -13.12
C ASP A 94 -0.98 20.62 -12.36
N PHE A 95 0.07 19.79 -12.29
CA PHE A 95 0.05 18.56 -11.49
C PHE A 95 -0.09 18.83 -9.99
N VAL A 96 0.50 19.91 -9.47
CA VAL A 96 0.26 20.33 -8.07
C VAL A 96 -1.22 20.65 -7.82
N THR A 97 -1.97 21.16 -8.82
CA THR A 97 -3.42 21.35 -8.67
C THR A 97 -4.15 20.01 -8.51
N LEU A 98 -3.75 18.99 -9.29
CA LEU A 98 -4.30 17.64 -9.16
C LEU A 98 -3.97 17.06 -7.77
N ALA A 99 -2.75 17.22 -7.28
CA ALA A 99 -2.38 16.77 -5.92
C ALA A 99 -3.29 17.39 -4.84
N LYS A 100 -3.56 18.69 -4.92
CA LYS A 100 -4.48 19.38 -3.99
C LYS A 100 -5.91 18.85 -4.08
N THR A 101 -6.37 18.52 -5.28
CA THR A 101 -7.69 17.93 -5.50
C THR A 101 -7.79 16.52 -4.90
N LEU A 102 -6.76 15.70 -5.07
CA LEU A 102 -6.67 14.38 -4.44
C LEU A 102 -6.65 14.49 -2.91
N ASP A 103 -5.86 15.41 -2.35
CA ASP A 103 -5.81 15.65 -0.90
C ASP A 103 -7.16 16.10 -0.35
N LYS A 104 -7.84 17.02 -1.06
CA LYS A 104 -9.18 17.49 -0.70
C LYS A 104 -10.19 16.35 -0.70
N ALA A 105 -10.19 15.52 -1.75
CA ALA A 105 -11.08 14.37 -1.84
C ALA A 105 -10.81 13.36 -0.70
N ALA A 106 -9.53 13.03 -0.46
CA ALA A 106 -9.12 12.11 0.59
C ALA A 106 -9.52 12.60 1.99
N LYS A 107 -9.39 13.91 2.25
CA LYS A 107 -9.84 14.56 3.49
C LYS A 107 -11.34 14.41 3.71
N GLU A 108 -12.12 14.66 2.66
CA GLU A 108 -13.57 14.64 2.73
C GLU A 108 -14.15 13.23 2.93
N VAL A 109 -13.61 12.21 2.25
CA VAL A 109 -14.03 10.81 2.48
C VAL A 109 -13.41 10.19 3.74
N GLY A 110 -12.49 10.90 4.41
CA GLY A 110 -11.93 10.48 5.70
C GLY A 110 -10.84 9.41 5.62
N VAL A 111 -10.29 9.10 4.45
CA VAL A 111 -9.24 8.06 4.29
C VAL A 111 -7.88 8.54 4.78
N ASN A 112 -7.02 7.62 5.23
CA ASN A 112 -5.70 7.97 5.77
C ASN A 112 -4.77 8.53 4.68
N PHE A 113 -4.72 7.86 3.53
CA PHE A 113 -3.82 8.18 2.42
C PHE A 113 -4.45 7.88 1.07
N ILE A 114 -4.03 8.64 0.06
CA ILE A 114 -4.34 8.42 -1.36
C ILE A 114 -3.03 8.32 -2.16
N GLY A 115 -2.85 7.19 -2.83
CA GLY A 115 -1.70 6.89 -3.68
C GLY A 115 -2.09 6.90 -5.16
N GLY A 116 -1.08 6.96 -6.03
CA GLY A 116 -1.24 7.01 -7.48
C GLY A 116 -0.94 8.39 -8.06
N TYR A 117 -0.39 9.29 -7.26
CA TYR A 117 0.38 10.44 -7.76
C TYR A 117 1.70 9.94 -8.36
N SER A 118 1.58 9.19 -9.46
CA SER A 118 2.59 8.25 -9.90
C SER A 118 2.88 8.30 -11.39
N ALA A 119 4.10 7.91 -11.76
CA ALA A 119 4.55 7.75 -13.14
C ALA A 119 5.18 6.36 -13.36
N LEU A 120 5.02 5.81 -14.57
CA LEU A 120 5.62 4.54 -14.98
C LEU A 120 6.57 4.78 -16.16
N VAL A 121 7.87 4.90 -15.87
CA VAL A 121 8.87 5.48 -16.80
C VAL A 121 10.01 4.52 -17.15
N SER A 122 9.79 3.21 -17.04
CA SER A 122 10.83 2.19 -17.23
C SER A 122 11.50 2.20 -18.61
N LYS A 123 10.81 2.69 -19.65
CA LYS A 123 11.30 2.72 -21.05
C LYS A 123 11.62 4.12 -21.57
N GLY A 124 11.51 5.14 -20.72
CA GLY A 124 11.60 6.54 -21.11
C GLY A 124 10.58 7.38 -20.37
N MET A 125 10.75 8.70 -20.43
CA MET A 125 9.82 9.67 -19.84
C MET A 125 9.17 10.47 -20.96
N THR A 126 7.85 10.64 -20.89
CA THR A 126 7.15 11.66 -21.68
C THR A 126 7.24 13.01 -20.98
N GLU A 127 6.88 14.10 -21.68
CA GLU A 127 6.78 15.43 -21.05
C GLU A 127 5.81 15.43 -19.85
N SER A 128 4.70 14.69 -19.94
CA SER A 128 3.75 14.52 -18.85
C SER A 128 4.42 13.91 -17.61
N ASP A 129 5.21 12.85 -17.81
CA ASP A 129 5.92 12.18 -16.72
C ASP A 129 6.97 13.11 -16.09
N ILE A 130 7.71 13.87 -16.90
CA ILE A 130 8.70 14.83 -16.40
C ILE A 130 8.02 15.92 -15.57
N HIS A 131 6.91 16.48 -16.05
CA HIS A 131 6.15 17.49 -15.32
C HIS A 131 5.60 16.93 -14.00
N LEU A 132 5.06 15.71 -14.01
CA LEU A 132 4.63 15.04 -12.78
C LEU A 132 5.80 14.84 -11.81
N ILE A 133 6.91 14.24 -12.25
CA ILE A 133 8.07 13.94 -11.39
C ILE A 133 8.61 15.24 -10.75
N LYS A 134 8.77 16.30 -11.55
CA LYS A 134 9.23 17.62 -11.05
C LYS A 134 8.23 18.31 -10.13
N SER A 135 6.95 17.93 -10.16
CA SER A 135 5.94 18.50 -9.27
C SER A 135 5.94 17.86 -7.88
N ILE A 136 6.54 16.67 -7.71
CA ILE A 136 6.50 15.87 -6.48
C ILE A 136 6.91 16.67 -5.23
N PRO A 137 8.05 17.41 -5.21
CA PRO A 137 8.49 18.11 -4.00
C PRO A 137 7.42 19.07 -3.48
N LYS A 138 6.92 19.92 -4.37
CA LYS A 138 5.88 20.92 -4.05
C LYS A 138 4.54 20.26 -3.74
N ALA A 139 4.15 19.24 -4.50
CA ALA A 139 2.91 18.49 -4.27
C ALA A 139 2.88 17.87 -2.87
N LEU A 140 3.95 17.19 -2.46
CA LEU A 140 4.04 16.54 -1.15
C LEU A 140 4.20 17.53 0.01
N ALA A 141 4.74 18.73 -0.25
CA ALA A 141 4.82 19.81 0.72
C ALA A 141 3.47 20.52 0.99
N VAL A 142 2.61 20.63 -0.03
CA VAL A 142 1.31 21.33 0.09
C VAL A 142 0.11 20.40 0.29
N THR A 143 0.35 19.10 0.44
CA THR A 143 -0.68 18.08 0.68
C THR A 143 -0.31 17.23 1.88
N GLU A 144 -1.31 16.65 2.53
CA GLU A 144 -1.12 15.88 3.75
C GLU A 144 -1.18 14.38 3.46
N ARG A 145 -2.20 13.95 2.70
CA ARG A 145 -2.59 12.55 2.52
C ARG A 145 -2.13 11.94 1.19
N VAL A 146 -1.58 12.74 0.28
CA VAL A 146 -1.13 12.26 -1.03
C VAL A 146 0.21 11.55 -0.90
N CYS A 147 0.30 10.36 -1.48
CA CYS A 147 1.52 9.59 -1.66
C CYS A 147 1.88 9.48 -3.14
N SER A 148 3.18 9.48 -3.43
CA SER A 148 3.72 9.46 -4.79
C SER A 148 4.62 8.25 -5.00
N SER A 149 4.57 7.68 -6.21
CA SER A 149 5.49 6.61 -6.59
C SER A 149 5.94 6.71 -8.04
N VAL A 150 7.18 6.31 -8.32
CA VAL A 150 7.70 6.32 -9.70
C VAL A 150 8.43 5.04 -10.01
N ASN A 151 7.98 4.31 -11.04
CA ASN A 151 8.64 3.08 -11.50
C ASN A 151 9.67 3.41 -12.58
N VAL A 152 10.95 3.25 -12.26
CA VAL A 152 12.07 3.65 -13.15
C VAL A 152 12.65 2.51 -13.97
N GLY A 153 12.27 1.27 -13.69
CA GLY A 153 12.88 0.12 -14.35
C GLY A 153 12.04 -1.13 -14.29
N SER A 154 12.40 -2.10 -15.14
CA SER A 154 11.89 -3.47 -15.04
C SER A 154 12.91 -4.46 -15.59
N THR A 155 12.83 -5.71 -15.16
CA THR A 155 13.66 -6.82 -15.68
C THR A 155 13.56 -6.93 -17.21
N LYS A 156 12.40 -6.61 -17.78
CA LYS A 156 12.17 -6.67 -19.23
C LYS A 156 12.83 -5.54 -20.00
N CYS A 157 12.98 -4.36 -19.40
CA CYS A 157 13.34 -3.14 -20.12
C CYS A 157 14.67 -2.53 -19.66
N GLY A 158 15.27 -3.07 -18.60
CA GLY A 158 16.39 -2.45 -17.92
C GLY A 158 15.94 -1.30 -17.02
N ILE A 159 16.86 -0.38 -16.76
CA ILE A 159 16.67 0.76 -15.85
C ILE A 159 16.79 2.04 -16.66
N ASN A 160 15.79 2.91 -16.54
CA ASN A 160 15.86 4.27 -17.07
C ASN A 160 16.74 5.13 -16.15
N MET A 161 18.04 5.23 -16.47
CA MET A 161 19.01 5.96 -15.65
C MET A 161 18.76 7.49 -15.63
N ASP A 162 18.15 8.05 -16.67
CA ASP A 162 17.77 9.47 -16.69
C ASP A 162 16.70 9.75 -15.63
N ALA A 163 15.70 8.85 -15.50
CA ALA A 163 14.69 8.94 -14.46
C ALA A 163 15.29 8.72 -13.07
N VAL A 164 16.22 7.78 -12.90
CA VAL A 164 16.94 7.55 -11.63
C VAL A 164 17.68 8.82 -11.20
N LYS A 165 18.43 9.45 -12.11
CA LYS A 165 19.15 10.69 -11.82
C LYS A 165 18.20 11.80 -11.38
N LEU A 166 17.14 12.04 -12.16
CA LEU A 166 16.13 13.05 -11.84
C LEU A 166 15.50 12.79 -10.46
N LEU A 167 15.13 11.54 -10.15
CA LEU A 167 14.54 11.21 -8.86
C LEU A 167 15.50 11.38 -7.68
N GLY A 168 16.81 11.20 -7.88
CA GLY A 168 17.81 11.55 -6.87
C GLY A 168 17.75 13.03 -6.49
N GLU A 169 17.59 13.91 -7.48
CA GLU A 169 17.41 15.36 -7.25
C GLU A 169 16.06 15.64 -6.58
N ILE A 170 14.98 14.98 -7.02
CA ILE A 170 13.63 15.14 -6.45
C ILE A 170 13.54 14.68 -4.99
N VAL A 171 14.22 13.61 -4.60
CA VAL A 171 14.26 13.16 -3.19
C VAL A 171 14.89 14.23 -2.30
N LEU A 172 16.00 14.83 -2.74
CA LEU A 172 16.65 15.91 -2.01
C LEU A 172 15.76 17.15 -1.93
N GLU A 173 15.18 17.59 -3.05
CA GLU A 173 14.29 18.75 -3.09
C GLU A 173 13.04 18.54 -2.22
N THR A 174 12.49 17.33 -2.21
CA THR A 174 11.34 16.96 -1.35
C THR A 174 11.71 17.08 0.13
N ALA A 175 12.89 16.62 0.52
CA ALA A 175 13.39 16.75 1.89
C ALA A 175 13.55 18.24 2.27
N GLU A 176 14.20 19.03 1.43
CA GLU A 176 14.44 20.45 1.67
C GLU A 176 13.15 21.26 1.77
N MET A 177 12.16 21.00 0.89
CA MET A 177 10.86 21.67 0.91
C MET A 177 10.00 21.31 2.13
N THR A 178 10.24 20.15 2.74
CA THR A 178 9.48 19.66 3.90
C THR A 178 10.31 19.61 5.19
N LYS A 179 11.48 20.27 5.22
CA LYS A 179 12.42 20.24 6.34
C LYS A 179 11.81 20.74 7.67
N ASP A 180 10.87 21.69 7.59
CA ASP A 180 10.22 22.29 8.78
C ASP A 180 9.20 21.34 9.42
N VAL A 181 8.92 20.20 8.76
CA VAL A 181 8.11 19.09 9.26
C VAL A 181 8.89 17.77 9.14
N ASP A 182 10.16 17.80 9.56
CA ASP A 182 11.06 16.63 9.61
C ASP A 182 11.24 15.91 8.26
N SER A 183 11.22 16.66 7.16
CA SER A 183 11.32 16.10 5.80
C SER A 183 10.23 15.07 5.46
N LEU A 184 9.04 15.19 6.08
CA LEU A 184 7.95 14.21 5.99
C LEU A 184 7.51 13.89 4.55
N GLY A 185 7.78 14.79 3.58
CA GLY A 185 7.52 14.52 2.16
C GLY A 185 8.21 13.24 1.68
N CYS A 186 9.43 12.96 2.14
CA CYS A 186 10.17 11.76 1.76
C CYS A 186 9.53 10.46 2.27
N ALA A 187 8.78 10.50 3.38
CA ALA A 187 8.04 9.34 3.88
C ALA A 187 6.84 8.97 2.98
N LYS A 188 6.45 9.87 2.07
CA LYS A 188 5.32 9.70 1.13
C LYS A 188 5.76 9.45 -0.30
N LEU A 189 7.06 9.30 -0.57
CA LEU A 189 7.64 9.10 -1.90
C LEU A 189 8.33 7.72 -2.00
N VAL A 190 7.98 6.95 -3.03
CA VAL A 190 8.61 5.65 -3.31
C VAL A 190 9.15 5.58 -4.74
N VAL A 191 10.39 5.15 -4.91
CA VAL A 191 10.98 4.85 -6.22
C VAL A 191 11.05 3.35 -6.41
N PHE A 192 10.40 2.85 -7.46
CA PHE A 192 10.31 1.43 -7.77
C PHE A 192 11.23 1.02 -8.91
N CYS A 193 11.70 -0.23 -8.83
CA CYS A 193 12.09 -1.02 -9.98
C CYS A 193 11.27 -2.31 -9.93
N ASN A 194 10.71 -2.73 -11.06
CA ASN A 194 9.74 -3.83 -11.13
C ASN A 194 8.47 -3.59 -10.27
N ALA A 195 7.91 -2.37 -10.33
CA ALA A 195 6.54 -2.21 -9.86
C ALA A 195 5.62 -3.23 -10.57
N PRO A 196 4.71 -3.92 -9.85
CA PRO A 196 3.68 -4.75 -10.47
C PRO A 196 2.72 -3.89 -11.33
N ASP A 197 1.79 -4.53 -12.04
CA ASP A 197 0.85 -3.81 -12.91
C ASP A 197 -0.13 -2.92 -12.12
N ASP A 198 -0.37 -3.24 -10.85
CA ASP A 198 -1.04 -2.45 -9.83
C ASP A 198 -0.32 -2.61 -8.47
N ASN A 199 -0.58 -1.71 -7.52
CA ASN A 199 -0.07 -1.85 -6.16
C ASN A 199 -1.01 -1.18 -5.16
N PRO A 200 -1.67 -1.91 -4.25
CA PRO A 200 -2.55 -1.29 -3.25
C PRO A 200 -1.82 -0.84 -1.96
N PHE A 201 -0.49 -1.01 -1.88
CA PHE A 201 0.28 -0.78 -0.64
C PHE A 201 0.97 0.59 -0.60
N MET A 202 0.67 1.36 0.44
CA MET A 202 1.30 2.67 0.68
C MET A 202 2.72 2.55 1.24
N ALA A 203 3.61 3.50 0.96
CA ALA A 203 3.38 4.77 0.21
C ALA A 203 3.41 4.62 -1.32
N GLY A 204 3.65 3.41 -1.84
CA GLY A 204 3.85 3.18 -3.27
C GLY A 204 2.58 2.97 -4.11
N ALA A 205 1.39 3.08 -3.53
CA ALA A 205 0.19 2.52 -4.14
C ALA A 205 -0.23 3.24 -5.42
N PHE A 206 -0.76 2.51 -6.40
CA PHE A 206 -1.47 3.03 -7.57
C PHE A 206 -2.42 1.94 -8.12
N HIS A 207 -3.48 2.36 -8.78
CA HIS A 207 -4.46 1.48 -9.42
C HIS A 207 -4.05 1.22 -10.87
N GLY A 208 -3.80 -0.05 -11.22
CA GLY A 208 -3.34 -0.42 -12.56
C GLY A 208 -4.35 -0.06 -13.65
N VAL A 209 -3.87 0.24 -14.86
CA VAL A 209 -4.76 0.55 -16.01
C VAL A 209 -5.50 -0.68 -16.55
N THR A 210 -5.05 -1.87 -16.17
CA THR A 210 -5.67 -3.16 -16.53
C THR A 210 -6.71 -3.62 -15.52
N GLU A 211 -6.82 -2.95 -14.38
CA GLU A 211 -7.80 -3.25 -13.35
C GLU A 211 -9.21 -2.78 -13.71
N ALA A 212 -10.21 -3.29 -12.97
CA ALA A 212 -11.59 -2.83 -13.11
C ALA A 212 -11.76 -1.36 -12.68
N ASP A 213 -12.96 -0.80 -12.86
CA ASP A 213 -13.23 0.61 -12.53
C ASP A 213 -12.99 0.93 -11.04
N ALA A 214 -13.30 -0.02 -10.16
CA ALA A 214 -12.97 0.03 -8.75
C ALA A 214 -12.76 -1.38 -8.18
N ILE A 215 -11.81 -1.53 -7.25
CA ILE A 215 -11.46 -2.80 -6.61
C ILE A 215 -11.15 -2.59 -5.13
N ILE A 216 -11.57 -3.53 -4.27
CA ILE A 216 -11.17 -3.58 -2.86
C ILE A 216 -10.01 -4.56 -2.67
N ASN A 217 -8.91 -4.06 -2.12
CA ASN A 217 -7.75 -4.85 -1.72
C ASN A 217 -7.56 -4.76 -0.20
N VAL A 218 -7.09 -5.84 0.42
CA VAL A 218 -6.88 -5.89 1.88
C VAL A 218 -5.45 -6.32 2.19
N GLY A 219 -4.80 -5.59 3.09
CA GLY A 219 -3.49 -5.96 3.64
C GLY A 219 -3.64 -6.39 5.08
N VAL A 220 -3.06 -7.53 5.44
CA VAL A 220 -3.08 -8.08 6.80
C VAL A 220 -1.68 -8.04 7.40
N SER A 221 -1.58 -7.77 8.70
CA SER A 221 -0.34 -7.86 9.46
C SER A 221 -0.17 -9.26 10.05
N GLY A 222 1.01 -9.84 9.90
CA GLY A 222 1.34 -11.19 10.39
C GLY A 222 2.55 -11.36 11.33
N PRO A 223 3.45 -10.39 11.60
CA PRO A 223 4.67 -10.68 12.35
C PRO A 223 4.43 -11.24 13.76
N GLY A 224 3.59 -10.59 14.57
CA GLY A 224 3.29 -11.04 15.94
C GLY A 224 2.72 -12.46 16.02
N VAL A 225 1.83 -12.80 15.08
CA VAL A 225 1.22 -14.14 14.97
C VAL A 225 2.27 -15.19 14.63
N ILE A 226 3.13 -14.92 13.65
CA ILE A 226 4.20 -15.84 13.27
C ILE A 226 5.19 -16.01 14.43
N LYS A 227 5.63 -14.91 15.06
CA LYS A 227 6.54 -14.97 16.20
C LYS A 227 6.01 -15.90 17.29
N LYS A 228 4.77 -15.73 17.73
CA LYS A 228 4.14 -16.57 18.77
C LYS A 228 4.05 -18.04 18.38
N ALA A 229 3.76 -18.33 17.11
CA ALA A 229 3.78 -19.70 16.62
C ALA A 229 5.20 -20.32 16.72
N LEU A 230 6.25 -19.53 16.47
CA LEU A 230 7.64 -19.98 16.56
C LEU A 230 8.15 -20.16 18.00
N GLU A 231 7.67 -19.37 18.96
CA GLU A 231 8.04 -19.49 20.38
C GLU A 231 7.78 -20.91 20.93
N GLN A 232 6.78 -21.63 20.38
CA GLN A 232 6.40 -22.98 20.80
C GLN A 232 7.24 -24.10 20.18
N ILE A 233 8.09 -23.80 19.20
CA ILE A 233 8.86 -24.80 18.43
C ILE A 233 10.36 -24.50 18.42
N ARG A 234 10.87 -23.80 19.44
CA ARG A 234 12.30 -23.52 19.58
C ARG A 234 13.12 -24.82 19.64
N GLY A 235 14.14 -24.92 18.79
CA GLY A 235 15.03 -26.09 18.70
C GLY A 235 14.52 -27.23 17.80
N GLU A 236 13.34 -27.10 17.21
CA GLU A 236 12.81 -28.04 16.22
C GLU A 236 13.56 -27.97 14.89
N SER A 237 13.27 -28.92 14.00
CA SER A 237 13.89 -28.98 12.66
C SER A 237 13.39 -27.87 11.73
N PHE A 238 14.17 -27.56 10.68
CA PHE A 238 13.75 -26.61 9.64
C PHE A 238 12.43 -27.02 8.95
N GLU A 239 12.15 -28.32 8.84
CA GLU A 239 10.89 -28.80 8.26
C GLU A 239 9.69 -28.37 9.10
N VAL A 240 9.77 -28.56 10.42
CA VAL A 240 8.73 -28.13 11.38
C VAL A 240 8.59 -26.61 11.37
N LEU A 241 9.72 -25.88 11.32
CA LEU A 241 9.75 -24.42 11.23
C LEU A 241 8.98 -23.91 9.99
N CYS A 242 9.34 -24.43 8.80
CA CYS A 242 8.71 -24.03 7.53
C CYS A 242 7.20 -24.30 7.53
N GLU A 243 6.79 -25.51 7.91
CA GLU A 243 5.37 -25.88 7.94
C GLU A 243 4.57 -25.06 8.95
N THR A 244 5.19 -24.64 10.06
CA THR A 244 4.55 -23.77 11.06
C THR A 244 4.33 -22.37 10.51
N ILE A 245 5.33 -21.78 9.86
CA ILE A 245 5.21 -20.45 9.21
C ILE A 245 4.11 -20.50 8.15
N LYS A 246 4.15 -21.49 7.26
CA LYS A 246 3.18 -21.65 6.16
C LYS A 246 1.75 -21.81 6.65
N LYS A 247 1.51 -22.67 7.64
CA LYS A 247 0.16 -22.85 8.21
C LYS A 247 -0.34 -21.59 8.89
N THR A 248 0.54 -20.85 9.56
CA THR A 248 0.20 -19.59 10.22
C THR A 248 -0.15 -18.52 9.20
N ALA A 249 0.70 -18.32 8.19
CA ALA A 249 0.46 -17.39 7.09
C ALA A 249 -0.86 -17.68 6.37
N PHE A 250 -1.15 -18.96 6.08
CA PHE A 250 -2.43 -19.35 5.48
C PHE A 250 -3.64 -18.91 6.32
N LYS A 251 -3.59 -19.09 7.65
CA LYS A 251 -4.67 -18.67 8.55
C LYS A 251 -4.83 -17.15 8.55
N VAL A 252 -3.74 -16.40 8.66
CA VAL A 252 -3.77 -14.93 8.63
C VAL A 252 -4.40 -14.42 7.31
N THR A 253 -4.02 -15.01 6.18
CA THR A 253 -4.59 -14.68 4.87
C THR A 253 -6.09 -14.95 4.79
N ARG A 254 -6.60 -16.00 5.44
CA ARG A 254 -8.06 -16.27 5.51
C ARG A 254 -8.83 -15.18 6.23
N VAL A 255 -8.26 -14.60 7.29
CA VAL A 255 -8.87 -13.47 8.00
C VAL A 255 -8.97 -12.26 7.08
N GLY A 256 -7.90 -11.95 6.35
CA GLY A 256 -7.92 -10.88 5.34
C GLY A 256 -8.98 -11.10 4.26
N GLN A 257 -9.14 -12.36 3.81
CA GLN A 257 -10.16 -12.71 2.81
C GLN A 257 -11.59 -12.49 3.33
N LEU A 258 -11.86 -12.82 4.59
CA LEU A 258 -13.16 -12.55 5.21
C LEU A 258 -13.46 -11.04 5.20
N VAL A 259 -12.52 -10.20 5.64
CA VAL A 259 -12.71 -8.75 5.67
C VAL A 259 -12.88 -8.18 4.26
N ALA A 260 -12.13 -8.71 3.29
CA ALA A 260 -12.22 -8.28 1.91
C ALA A 260 -13.57 -8.62 1.26
N GLN A 261 -14.08 -9.84 1.50
CA GLN A 261 -15.39 -10.27 0.99
C GLN A 261 -16.51 -9.41 1.58
N GLU A 262 -16.47 -9.15 2.88
CA GLU A 262 -17.47 -8.35 3.56
C GLU A 262 -17.46 -6.88 3.07
N ALA A 263 -16.27 -6.29 2.95
CA ALA A 263 -16.12 -4.94 2.41
C ALA A 263 -16.62 -4.86 0.96
N SER A 264 -16.33 -5.89 0.16
CA SER A 264 -16.77 -6.00 -1.23
C SER A 264 -18.29 -6.03 -1.34
N GLU A 265 -18.96 -6.86 -0.55
CA GLU A 265 -20.42 -6.99 -0.56
C GLU A 265 -21.10 -5.69 -0.10
N ARG A 266 -20.66 -5.11 1.01
CA ARG A 266 -21.26 -3.88 1.58
C ARG A 266 -21.06 -2.66 0.68
N LEU A 267 -19.93 -2.55 -0.01
CA LEU A 267 -19.64 -1.43 -0.91
C LEU A 267 -20.17 -1.67 -2.34
N GLY A 268 -20.49 -2.91 -2.70
CA GLY A 268 -20.85 -3.29 -4.07
C GLY A 268 -19.67 -3.13 -5.05
N ILE A 269 -18.44 -3.26 -4.56
CA ILE A 269 -17.20 -3.11 -5.33
C ILE A 269 -16.46 -4.46 -5.32
N PRO A 270 -16.01 -5.01 -6.46
CA PRO A 270 -15.36 -6.31 -6.47
C PRO A 270 -14.10 -6.36 -5.60
N PHE A 271 -13.91 -7.50 -4.93
CA PHE A 271 -12.68 -7.84 -4.23
C PHE A 271 -11.58 -8.23 -5.22
N GLY A 272 -10.38 -7.67 -5.02
CA GLY A 272 -9.15 -7.98 -5.74
C GLY A 272 -8.28 -8.98 -4.98
N ILE A 273 -7.20 -8.49 -4.37
CA ILE A 273 -6.20 -9.31 -3.69
C ILE A 273 -6.18 -9.10 -2.17
N VAL A 274 -5.72 -10.15 -1.46
CA VAL A 274 -5.24 -10.06 -0.09
C VAL A 274 -3.74 -10.24 -0.11
N ASP A 275 -3.01 -9.37 0.57
CA ASP A 275 -1.59 -9.53 0.79
C ASP A 275 -1.28 -9.66 2.28
N LEU A 276 -0.35 -10.54 2.59
CA LEU A 276 0.18 -10.72 3.93
C LEU A 276 1.45 -9.89 4.03
N SER A 277 1.38 -8.82 4.82
CA SER A 277 2.54 -8.04 5.13
C SER A 277 3.18 -8.53 6.43
N LEU A 278 4.46 -8.83 6.34
CA LEU A 278 5.31 -8.95 7.52
C LEU A 278 5.89 -7.59 7.92
N ALA A 279 5.37 -6.47 7.41
CA ALA A 279 5.92 -5.18 7.76
C ALA A 279 5.81 -4.95 9.28
N PRO A 280 6.91 -4.59 9.97
CA PRO A 280 6.87 -4.39 11.41
C PRO A 280 6.01 -3.19 11.74
N THR A 281 5.41 -3.21 12.93
CA THR A 281 4.78 -2.03 13.50
C THR A 281 5.66 -1.45 14.61
N PRO A 282 5.43 -0.20 15.04
CA PRO A 282 6.10 0.33 16.22
C PRO A 282 5.69 -0.39 17.52
N ALA A 283 4.72 -1.31 17.48
CA ALA A 283 4.26 -2.04 18.64
C ALA A 283 5.29 -3.11 19.03
N VAL A 284 5.62 -3.14 20.32
CA VAL A 284 6.51 -4.15 20.90
C VAL A 284 5.86 -5.54 20.72
N GLY A 285 6.63 -6.51 20.23
CA GLY A 285 6.12 -7.86 19.95
C GLY A 285 5.59 -8.10 18.54
N ASP A 286 5.59 -7.07 17.67
CA ASP A 286 5.14 -7.17 16.28
C ASP A 286 6.28 -6.79 15.31
N SER A 287 7.33 -7.61 15.35
CA SER A 287 8.62 -7.34 14.70
C SER A 287 9.17 -8.56 13.98
N VAL A 288 9.57 -8.38 12.73
CA VAL A 288 10.30 -9.39 11.95
C VAL A 288 11.67 -9.70 12.55
N ALA A 289 12.31 -8.72 13.20
CA ALA A 289 13.60 -8.94 13.85
C ALA A 289 13.48 -9.97 14.97
N GLU A 290 12.39 -9.93 15.73
CA GLU A 290 12.13 -10.91 16.79
C GLU A 290 11.82 -12.29 16.20
N ILE A 291 11.14 -12.38 15.04
CA ILE A 291 10.96 -13.67 14.34
C ILE A 291 12.32 -14.30 14.01
N PHE A 292 13.29 -13.51 13.56
CA PHE A 292 14.64 -14.01 13.28
C PHE A 292 15.33 -14.57 14.52
N GLU A 293 15.16 -13.90 15.65
CA GLU A 293 15.67 -14.37 16.95
C GLU A 293 14.97 -15.68 17.38
N GLU A 294 13.65 -15.80 17.19
CA GLU A 294 12.90 -17.04 17.42
C GLU A 294 13.32 -18.18 16.49
N MET A 295 13.77 -17.88 15.27
CA MET A 295 14.36 -18.85 14.34
C MET A 295 15.78 -19.29 14.78
N GLY A 296 16.33 -18.71 15.84
CA GLY A 296 17.62 -19.08 16.43
C GLY A 296 18.79 -18.15 16.09
N LEU A 297 18.53 -16.95 15.54
CA LEU A 297 19.57 -15.94 15.32
C LEU A 297 19.82 -15.12 16.60
N GLU A 298 21.04 -14.62 16.77
CA GLU A 298 21.40 -13.81 17.95
C GLU A 298 20.74 -12.41 17.91
N TYR A 299 20.67 -11.81 16.73
CA TYR A 299 19.99 -10.53 16.45
C TYR A 299 19.79 -10.38 14.94
N ALA A 300 18.82 -9.56 14.54
CA ALA A 300 18.60 -9.23 13.13
C ALA A 300 19.84 -8.54 12.51
N GLY A 301 20.39 -9.15 11.46
CA GLY A 301 21.62 -8.71 10.80
C GLY A 301 22.83 -9.61 11.10
N ALA A 302 22.74 -10.51 12.08
CA ALA A 302 23.75 -11.54 12.31
C ALA A 302 23.88 -12.52 11.12
N PRO A 303 25.00 -13.26 10.99
CA PRO A 303 25.17 -14.27 9.95
C PRO A 303 24.00 -15.27 9.92
N GLY A 304 23.39 -15.45 8.76
CA GLY A 304 22.19 -16.28 8.59
C GLY A 304 20.88 -15.49 8.42
N THR A 305 20.84 -14.20 8.77
CA THR A 305 19.63 -13.35 8.64
C THR A 305 19.02 -13.38 7.24
N THR A 306 19.83 -13.28 6.18
CA THR A 306 19.31 -13.31 4.80
C THR A 306 18.67 -14.67 4.45
N ALA A 307 19.23 -15.77 4.96
CA ALA A 307 18.66 -17.10 4.74
C ALA A 307 17.35 -17.28 5.53
N ALA A 308 17.30 -16.78 6.77
CA ALA A 308 16.09 -16.75 7.58
C ALA A 308 14.98 -15.92 6.91
N LEU A 309 15.32 -14.73 6.40
CA LEU A 309 14.38 -13.89 5.65
C LEU A 309 13.90 -14.58 4.36
N ALA A 310 14.80 -15.23 3.62
CA ALA A 310 14.43 -15.95 2.41
C ALA A 310 13.45 -17.09 2.72
N LEU A 311 13.72 -17.87 3.77
CA LEU A 311 12.83 -18.93 4.24
C LEU A 311 11.48 -18.36 4.65
N LEU A 312 11.47 -17.32 5.50
CA LEU A 312 10.24 -16.68 5.96
C LEU A 312 9.39 -16.17 4.78
N ASN A 313 10.00 -15.48 3.82
CA ASN A 313 9.32 -14.96 2.64
C ASN A 313 8.81 -16.08 1.71
N ASP A 314 9.57 -17.15 1.56
CA ASP A 314 9.17 -18.31 0.74
C ASP A 314 7.99 -19.07 1.34
N GLN A 315 7.96 -19.22 2.67
CA GLN A 315 6.88 -19.93 3.36
C GLN A 315 5.61 -19.09 3.54
N VAL A 316 5.72 -17.76 3.46
CA VAL A 316 4.58 -16.83 3.53
C VAL A 316 3.88 -16.65 2.18
N LYS A 317 4.62 -16.78 1.07
CA LYS A 317 4.08 -16.72 -0.29
C LYS A 317 3.34 -18.00 -0.68
#